data_AF-A0A7C6JJJ2-F1
#
_entry.id   AF-A0A7C6JJJ2-F1
#
_cell.length_a   1.000
_cell.length_b   1.000
_cell.length_c   1.000
_cell.angle_alpha   90.00
_cell.angle_beta   90.00
_cell.angle_gamma   90.00
#
_symmetry.space_group_name_H-M   'P 1'
#
loop_
_entity.id
_entity.type
_entity.pdbx_description
1 polymer ?
#
loop_
_entity_poly.entity_id
_entity_poly.type
_entity_poly.pdbx_seq_one_letter_code
_entity_poly.pdbx_strand_id
1 'polypeptide(L)'
;MKLHSNSFSDQQPIPTRYAFGKYDASNRVGLADNLNPHLAWSDVPEGTQSFVILCVDKDVPTQPDDVNQVDREVPSDLPRMDFYHWVLVDVSSNTTEIAEGAYADGVTPRGKSGPLSLDGTRQGINDFTNWFAQDRDMNGDYFGYDGPCPPWNDSIIHHYTFT
;
A
#
# COMPACT_ATOMS: atom_id res chain seq x y z
N MET A 1 -6.55 22.03 -5.07
CA MET A 1 -6.13 20.69 -5.53
C MET A 1 -7.20 19.67 -5.18
N LYS A 2 -7.45 18.72 -6.09
CA LYS A 2 -8.39 17.60 -5.90
C LYS A 2 -7.75 16.33 -6.42
N LEU A 3 -7.86 15.23 -5.67
CA LEU A 3 -7.38 13.90 -6.04
C LEU A 3 -8.59 13.01 -6.40
N HIS A 4 -8.47 12.19 -7.43
CA HIS A 4 -9.48 11.20 -7.81
C HIS A 4 -8.85 9.95 -8.42
N SER A 5 -9.63 8.88 -8.50
CA SER A 5 -9.22 7.60 -9.10
C SER A 5 -10.31 7.02 -9.98
N ASN A 6 -9.92 6.42 -11.10
CA ASN A 6 -10.78 5.56 -11.92
C ASN A 6 -10.81 4.12 -11.40
N SER A 7 -9.90 3.77 -10.48
CA SER A 7 -9.76 2.42 -9.92
C SER A 7 -10.80 2.12 -8.83
N PHE A 8 -11.18 3.13 -8.04
CA PHE A 8 -12.22 3.06 -7.01
C PHE A 8 -12.64 4.48 -6.58
N SER A 9 -13.79 4.61 -5.93
CA SER A 9 -14.26 5.87 -5.34
C SER A 9 -13.82 6.01 -3.88
N ASP A 10 -13.73 7.25 -3.39
CA ASP A 10 -13.47 7.52 -1.98
C ASP A 10 -14.49 6.80 -1.07
N GLN A 11 -14.01 6.30 0.07
CA GLN A 11 -14.76 5.50 1.05
C GLN A 11 -15.39 4.21 0.51
N GLN A 12 -14.96 3.72 -0.66
CA GLN A 12 -15.40 2.42 -1.20
C GLN A 12 -14.32 1.36 -1.04
N PRO A 13 -14.69 0.06 -1.04
CA PRO A 13 -13.73 -1.04 -0.98
C PRO A 13 -12.70 -0.96 -2.11
N ILE A 14 -11.43 -1.21 -1.79
CA ILE A 14 -10.36 -1.32 -2.78
C ILE A 14 -10.47 -2.69 -3.48
N PRO A 15 -10.62 -2.73 -4.81
CA PRO A 15 -10.66 -3.99 -5.54
C PRO A 15 -9.42 -4.86 -5.32
N THR A 16 -9.62 -6.18 -5.27
CA THR A 16 -8.57 -7.18 -4.97
C THR A 16 -7.33 -7.06 -5.87
N ARG A 17 -7.49 -6.59 -7.10
CA ARG A 17 -6.35 -6.40 -8.02
C ARG A 17 -5.33 -5.35 -7.54
N TYR A 18 -5.72 -4.45 -6.64
CA TYR A 18 -4.79 -3.49 -6.02
C TYR A 18 -4.27 -3.98 -4.68
N ALA A 19 -4.73 -5.12 -4.17
CA ALA A 19 -4.30 -5.67 -2.90
C ALA A 19 -2.97 -6.42 -3.05
N PHE A 20 -2.18 -6.46 -1.97
CA PHE A 20 -1.01 -7.34 -1.87
C PHE A 20 -1.44 -8.79 -1.63
N GLY A 21 -2.43 -8.97 -0.73
CA GLY A 21 -2.97 -10.27 -0.38
C GLY A 21 -4.49 -10.35 -0.55
N LYS A 22 -4.98 -11.56 -0.72
CA LYS A 22 -6.41 -11.91 -0.81
C LYS A 22 -6.69 -13.14 0.02
N TYR A 23 -7.97 -13.35 0.33
CA TYR A 23 -8.40 -14.59 0.94
C TYR A 23 -8.09 -15.79 0.02
N ASP A 24 -7.46 -16.81 0.59
CA ASP A 24 -7.24 -18.11 -0.06
C ASP A 24 -7.89 -19.22 0.77
N ALA A 25 -8.65 -20.10 0.14
CA ALA A 25 -9.41 -21.13 0.88
C ALA A 25 -8.50 -22.18 1.54
N SER A 26 -7.27 -22.38 1.04
CA SER A 26 -6.35 -23.41 1.56
C SER A 26 -5.44 -22.85 2.64
N ASN A 27 -4.94 -21.63 2.44
CA ASN A 27 -3.92 -21.01 3.29
C ASN A 27 -4.41 -19.77 4.05
N ARG A 28 -5.71 -19.43 3.94
CA ARG A 28 -6.38 -18.19 4.41
C ARG A 28 -5.90 -16.91 3.74
N VAL A 29 -4.62 -16.83 3.37
CA VAL A 29 -4.00 -15.71 2.66
C VAL A 29 -3.28 -16.24 1.42
N GLY A 30 -3.50 -15.59 0.28
CA GLY A 30 -2.76 -15.77 -0.96
C GLY A 30 -2.37 -14.44 -1.57
N LEU A 31 -1.37 -14.43 -2.45
CA LEU A 31 -0.95 -13.20 -3.13
C LEU A 31 -2.01 -12.75 -4.16
N ALA A 32 -2.21 -11.44 -4.26
CA ALA A 32 -3.07 -10.79 -5.25
C ALA A 32 -2.24 -10.07 -6.32
N ASP A 33 -2.90 -9.33 -7.22
CA ASP A 33 -2.24 -8.76 -8.40
C ASP A 33 -1.35 -7.55 -8.04
N ASN A 34 -1.57 -6.93 -6.87
CA ASN A 34 -0.72 -5.88 -6.31
C ASN A 34 -0.40 -4.72 -7.27
N LEU A 35 -1.41 -4.30 -8.01
CA LEU A 35 -1.31 -3.13 -8.89
C LEU A 35 -1.41 -1.84 -8.06
N ASN A 36 -0.57 -0.84 -8.34
CA ASN A 36 -0.90 0.50 -7.84
C ASN A 36 -2.20 0.98 -8.54
N PRO A 37 -3.13 1.63 -7.82
CA PRO A 37 -4.32 2.18 -8.46
C PRO A 37 -3.97 3.37 -9.35
N HIS A 38 -4.87 3.68 -10.29
CA HIS A 38 -4.84 4.95 -11.00
C HIS A 38 -5.04 6.09 -10.00
N LEU A 39 -4.27 7.18 -10.13
CA LEU A 39 -4.45 8.41 -9.36
C LEU A 39 -4.32 9.61 -10.29
N ALA A 40 -5.23 10.56 -10.22
CA ALA A 40 -5.12 11.81 -10.98
C ALA A 40 -5.56 13.00 -10.14
N TRP A 41 -4.92 14.14 -10.37
CA TRP A 41 -5.18 15.36 -9.61
C TRP A 41 -5.28 16.60 -10.49
N SER A 42 -6.07 17.55 -10.01
CA SER A 42 -6.33 18.82 -10.68
C SER A 42 -6.35 19.98 -9.69
N ASP A 43 -6.56 21.20 -10.19
CA ASP A 43 -6.55 22.43 -9.38
C ASP A 43 -5.23 22.58 -8.58
N VAL A 44 -4.10 22.28 -9.23
CA VAL A 44 -2.74 22.36 -8.65
C VAL A 44 -2.39 23.82 -8.36
N PRO A 45 -1.88 24.15 -7.16
CA PRO A 45 -1.46 25.51 -6.83
C PRO A 45 -0.37 26.05 -7.76
N GLU A 46 -0.42 27.35 -8.05
CA GLU A 46 0.66 28.02 -8.79
C GLU A 46 1.97 27.93 -8.01
N GLY A 47 3.07 27.65 -8.72
CA GLY A 47 4.39 27.52 -8.11
C GLY A 47 4.71 26.13 -7.54
N THR A 48 3.83 25.14 -7.65
CA THR A 48 4.15 23.75 -7.31
C THR A 48 5.39 23.27 -8.08
N GLN A 49 6.38 22.73 -7.35
CA GLN A 49 7.66 22.28 -7.91
C GLN A 49 7.72 20.76 -8.09
N SER A 50 6.98 20.01 -7.27
CA SER A 50 6.87 18.56 -7.34
C SER A 50 5.68 18.07 -6.50
N PHE A 51 5.36 16.80 -6.63
CA PHE A 51 4.38 16.10 -5.79
C PHE A 51 5.01 14.94 -5.03
N VAL A 52 4.32 14.52 -3.99
CA VAL A 52 4.56 13.30 -3.23
C VAL A 52 3.24 12.53 -3.20
N ILE A 53 3.30 11.21 -3.35
CA ILE A 53 2.16 10.33 -3.13
C ILE A 53 2.46 9.44 -1.94
N LEU A 54 1.51 9.37 -1.00
CA LEU A 54 1.54 8.44 0.11
C LEU A 54 0.32 7.51 0.05
N CYS A 55 0.50 6.25 0.43
CA CYS A 55 -0.60 5.37 0.83
C CYS A 55 -0.32 4.88 2.25
N VAL A 56 -1.21 5.19 3.19
CA VAL A 56 -1.03 4.87 4.62
C VAL A 56 -2.28 4.18 5.16
N ASP A 57 -2.06 3.04 5.80
CA ASP A 57 -3.06 2.34 6.63
C ASP A 57 -2.82 2.73 8.09
N LYS A 58 -3.83 3.27 8.77
CA LYS A 58 -3.73 3.70 10.18
C LYS A 58 -4.37 2.72 11.16
N ASP A 59 -4.92 1.63 10.64
CA ASP A 59 -5.70 0.66 11.39
C ASP A 59 -4.88 -0.60 11.71
N VAL A 60 -3.58 -0.60 11.41
CA VAL A 60 -2.70 -1.76 11.64
C VAL A 60 -2.51 -2.04 13.13
N PRO A 61 -2.78 -3.27 13.61
CA PRO A 61 -2.51 -3.69 14.98
C PRO A 61 -1.07 -3.45 15.44
N THR A 62 -0.87 -2.87 16.63
CA THR A 62 0.49 -2.71 17.19
C THR A 62 1.10 -4.02 17.71
N GLN A 63 0.32 -5.11 17.77
CA GLN A 63 0.77 -6.42 18.27
C GLN A 63 0.74 -7.46 17.14
N PRO A 64 1.82 -7.59 16.35
CA PRO A 64 1.85 -8.46 15.18
C PRO A 64 1.72 -9.95 15.51
N ASP A 65 2.08 -10.38 16.72
CA ASP A 65 1.95 -11.79 17.12
C ASP A 65 0.49 -12.26 17.21
N ASP A 66 -0.47 -11.33 17.36
CA ASP A 66 -1.90 -11.65 17.45
C ASP A 66 -2.61 -11.70 16.08
N VAL A 67 -1.94 -11.25 15.02
CA VAL A 67 -2.53 -11.23 13.67
C VAL A 67 -2.47 -12.60 13.01
N ASN A 68 -3.45 -12.89 12.17
CA ASN A 68 -3.56 -14.13 11.41
C ASN A 68 -3.52 -15.41 12.29
N GLN A 69 -4.12 -15.36 13.48
CA GLN A 69 -4.15 -16.45 14.45
C GLN A 69 -5.52 -17.16 14.48
N VAL A 70 -5.53 -18.49 14.48
CA VAL A 70 -6.76 -19.30 14.33
C VAL A 70 -7.64 -19.35 15.57
N ASP A 71 -7.07 -19.06 16.73
CA ASP A 71 -7.67 -19.22 18.04
C ASP A 71 -8.08 -17.91 18.71
N ARG A 72 -7.88 -16.77 18.02
CA ARG A 72 -8.19 -15.44 18.55
C ARG A 72 -8.57 -14.45 17.45
N GLU A 73 -9.25 -13.40 17.87
CA GLU A 73 -9.58 -12.21 17.10
C GLU A 73 -8.73 -11.03 17.62
N VAL A 74 -8.30 -10.13 16.73
CA VAL A 74 -7.67 -8.87 17.12
C VAL A 74 -8.77 -7.90 17.56
N PRO A 75 -8.78 -7.44 18.82
CA PRO A 75 -9.89 -6.66 19.33
C PRO A 75 -9.86 -5.23 18.80
N SER A 76 -11.03 -4.62 18.67
CA SER A 76 -11.20 -3.28 18.08
C SER A 76 -10.53 -2.17 18.89
N ASP A 77 -10.27 -2.41 20.18
CA ASP A 77 -9.62 -1.47 21.11
C ASP A 77 -8.11 -1.69 21.25
N LEU A 78 -7.52 -2.67 20.53
CA LEU A 78 -6.07 -2.79 20.44
C LEU A 78 -5.50 -1.51 19.80
N PRO A 79 -4.42 -0.93 20.36
CA PRO A 79 -3.77 0.23 19.75
C PRO A 79 -3.38 -0.03 18.29
N ARG A 80 -3.53 1.00 17.46
CA ARG A 80 -3.23 0.97 16.02
C ARG A 80 -2.02 1.84 15.70
N MET A 81 -1.38 1.57 14.57
CA MET A 81 -0.22 2.31 14.08
C MET A 81 -0.32 2.59 12.59
N ASP A 82 0.43 3.60 12.15
CA ASP A 82 0.64 3.87 10.73
C ASP A 82 1.46 2.75 10.10
N PHE A 83 1.02 2.30 8.92
CA PHE A 83 1.72 1.39 8.03
C PHE A 83 1.75 2.01 6.63
N TYR A 84 2.94 2.34 6.16
CA TYR A 84 3.16 2.95 4.86
C TYR A 84 3.16 1.86 3.79
N HIS A 85 2.16 1.91 2.91
CA HIS A 85 1.99 1.02 1.75
C HIS A 85 2.65 1.58 0.50
N TRP A 86 2.81 2.90 0.40
CA TRP A 86 3.46 3.55 -0.73
C TRP A 86 4.06 4.89 -0.33
N VAL A 87 5.30 5.13 -0.75
CA VAL A 87 5.96 6.43 -0.69
C VAL A 87 6.58 6.70 -2.07
N LEU A 88 6.06 7.69 -2.79
CA LEU A 88 6.59 8.14 -4.08
C LEU A 88 6.92 9.63 -3.98
N VAL A 89 8.16 10.00 -4.27
CA VAL A 89 8.65 11.39 -4.19
C VAL A 89 9.25 11.84 -5.52
N ASP A 90 9.46 13.16 -5.62
CA ASP A 90 9.99 13.84 -6.80
C ASP A 90 9.15 13.65 -8.07
N VAL A 91 7.83 13.45 -7.91
CA VAL A 91 6.91 13.48 -9.05
C VAL A 91 6.94 14.88 -9.64
N SER A 92 7.23 14.97 -10.94
CA SER A 92 7.32 16.24 -11.68
C SER A 92 6.07 17.10 -11.49
N SER A 93 6.23 18.41 -11.38
CA SER A 93 5.11 19.36 -11.30
C SER A 93 4.19 19.33 -12.54
N ASN A 94 4.68 18.82 -13.68
CA ASN A 94 3.89 18.65 -14.89
C ASN A 94 3.06 17.34 -14.90
N THR A 95 3.34 16.42 -13.98
CA THR A 95 2.57 15.18 -13.85
C THR A 95 1.28 15.46 -13.09
N THR A 96 0.16 15.02 -13.65
CA THR A 96 -1.18 15.16 -13.06
C THR A 96 -1.95 13.85 -13.01
N GLU A 97 -1.33 12.76 -13.44
CA GLU A 97 -1.91 11.42 -13.49
C GLU A 97 -0.80 10.38 -13.31
N ILE A 98 -1.11 9.33 -12.57
CA ILE A 98 -0.38 8.08 -12.49
C ILE A 98 -1.31 6.98 -12.98
N ALA A 99 -0.89 6.30 -14.03
CA ALA A 99 -1.63 5.18 -14.56
C ALA A 99 -1.65 4.01 -13.56
N GLU A 100 -2.74 3.24 -13.61
CA GLU A 100 -2.82 1.94 -12.94
C GLU A 100 -1.63 1.06 -13.35
N GLY A 101 -1.01 0.38 -12.39
CA GLY A 101 0.06 -0.57 -12.65
C GLY A 101 1.41 0.05 -13.04
N ALA A 102 1.52 1.39 -13.17
CA ALA A 102 2.74 2.05 -13.60
C ALA A 102 3.94 1.82 -12.66
N TYR A 103 3.70 1.75 -11.35
CA TYR A 103 4.74 1.62 -10.32
C TYR A 103 4.77 0.26 -9.62
N ALA A 104 3.69 -0.53 -9.76
CA ALA A 104 3.62 -1.90 -9.27
C ALA A 104 2.67 -2.72 -10.15
N ASP A 105 3.16 -3.86 -10.66
CA ASP A 105 2.41 -4.82 -11.49
C ASP A 105 2.64 -6.24 -10.98
N GLY A 106 2.40 -6.47 -9.68
CA GLY A 106 2.64 -7.74 -9.03
C GLY A 106 3.39 -7.67 -7.70
N VAL A 107 3.38 -8.79 -6.99
CA VAL A 107 4.19 -9.00 -5.79
C VAL A 107 5.60 -9.42 -6.20
N THR A 108 6.62 -8.72 -5.72
CA THR A 108 8.02 -9.11 -5.87
C THR A 108 8.53 -9.67 -4.54
N PRO A 109 8.83 -10.98 -4.45
CA PRO A 109 9.47 -11.53 -3.25
C PRO A 109 10.74 -10.76 -2.94
N ARG A 110 10.97 -10.45 -1.66
CA ARG A 110 12.13 -9.65 -1.18
C ARG A 110 12.10 -8.18 -1.60
N GLY A 111 10.97 -7.70 -2.11
CA GLY A 111 10.73 -6.30 -2.43
C GLY A 111 11.14 -5.88 -3.84
N LYS A 112 10.52 -4.80 -4.34
CA LYS A 112 10.85 -4.17 -5.61
C LYS A 112 12.14 -3.35 -5.45
N SER A 113 12.87 -3.15 -6.54
CA SER A 113 14.07 -2.30 -6.52
C SER A 113 13.74 -0.82 -6.35
N GLY A 114 14.70 -0.08 -5.80
CA GLY A 114 14.63 1.36 -5.62
C GLY A 114 15.98 1.93 -5.19
N PRO A 115 16.05 3.22 -4.79
CA PRO A 115 14.93 4.16 -4.76
C PRO A 115 14.60 4.74 -6.14
N LEU A 116 15.52 4.73 -7.11
CA LEU A 116 15.28 5.31 -8.45
C LEU A 116 14.17 4.56 -9.19
N SER A 117 13.23 5.31 -9.76
CA SER A 117 12.09 4.77 -10.49
C SER A 117 11.80 5.58 -11.77
N LEU A 118 10.61 5.40 -12.34
CA LEU A 118 10.18 6.00 -13.61
C LEU A 118 10.33 7.52 -13.59
N ASP A 119 10.69 8.09 -14.74
CA ASP A 119 10.68 9.54 -15.01
C ASP A 119 11.37 10.41 -13.95
N GLY A 120 12.44 9.88 -13.33
CA GLY A 120 13.23 10.58 -12.32
C GLY A 120 12.60 10.62 -10.92
N THR A 121 11.48 9.93 -10.71
CA THR A 121 10.88 9.76 -9.40
C THR A 121 11.73 8.84 -8.51
N ARG A 122 11.45 8.89 -7.20
CA ARG A 122 12.02 7.95 -6.24
C ARG A 122 10.93 7.27 -5.41
N GLN A 123 11.03 5.97 -5.24
CA GLN A 123 10.19 5.21 -4.31
C GLN A 123 10.91 5.07 -2.96
N GLY A 124 10.20 5.29 -1.86
CA GLY A 124 10.69 5.04 -0.51
C GLY A 124 10.52 3.58 -0.10
N ILE A 125 11.21 3.19 0.97
CA ILE A 125 11.00 1.90 1.64
C ILE A 125 9.64 1.95 2.35
N ASN A 126 8.82 0.92 2.15
CA ASN A 126 7.51 0.75 2.76
C ASN A 126 7.59 -0.24 3.95
N ASP A 127 6.52 -0.37 4.72
CA ASP A 127 6.55 -1.14 5.97
C ASP A 127 6.51 -2.66 5.79
N PHE A 128 6.31 -3.17 4.55
CA PHE A 128 6.48 -4.60 4.27
C PHE A 128 7.93 -5.07 4.52
N THR A 129 8.92 -4.17 4.46
CA THR A 129 10.31 -4.46 4.88
C THR A 129 10.38 -4.93 6.32
N ASN A 130 9.70 -4.21 7.22
CA ASN A 130 9.69 -4.55 8.63
C ASN A 130 8.80 -5.78 8.88
N TRP A 131 7.66 -5.85 8.19
CA TRP A 131 6.71 -6.96 8.31
C TRP A 131 7.32 -8.31 7.94
N PHE A 132 8.07 -8.38 6.84
CA PHE A 132 8.69 -9.60 6.35
C PHE A 132 10.13 -9.81 6.83
N ALA A 133 10.64 -9.00 7.76
CA ALA A 133 12.05 -9.05 8.19
C ALA A 133 12.50 -10.45 8.66
N GLN A 134 11.60 -11.22 9.28
CA GLN A 134 11.87 -12.58 9.77
C GLN A 134 11.36 -13.68 8.83
N ASP A 135 10.71 -13.32 7.72
CA ASP A 135 10.24 -14.29 6.73
C ASP A 135 11.40 -14.77 5.84
N ARG A 136 11.56 -16.09 5.70
CA ARG A 136 12.67 -16.67 4.94
C ARG A 136 12.62 -16.30 3.45
N ASP A 137 11.42 -16.30 2.88
CA ASP A 137 11.21 -16.20 1.43
C ASP A 137 10.91 -14.75 1.02
N MET A 138 10.36 -13.96 1.94
CA MET A 138 9.92 -12.59 1.70
C MET A 138 10.82 -11.50 2.30
N ASN A 139 11.80 -11.79 3.17
CA ASN A 139 12.63 -10.70 3.70
C ASN A 139 13.35 -9.87 2.61
N GLY A 140 13.46 -8.56 2.84
CA GLY A 140 14.13 -7.64 1.92
C GLY A 140 13.67 -6.19 2.07
N ASP A 141 14.22 -5.33 1.21
CA ASP A 141 13.84 -3.93 1.13
C ASP A 141 12.71 -3.76 0.10
N TYR A 142 11.54 -3.34 0.57
CA TYR A 142 10.33 -3.17 -0.21
C TYR A 142 10.20 -1.71 -0.61
N PHE A 143 10.58 -1.38 -1.84
CA PHE A 143 10.36 -0.06 -2.39
C PHE A 143 8.99 0.04 -3.07
N GLY A 144 8.33 1.17 -2.85
CA GLY A 144 7.15 1.55 -3.63
C GLY A 144 5.83 0.98 -3.13
N TYR A 145 4.89 0.79 -4.04
CA TYR A 145 3.53 0.34 -3.71
C TYR A 145 3.51 -1.16 -3.41
N ASP A 146 3.02 -1.53 -2.23
CA ASP A 146 2.49 -2.85 -1.92
C ASP A 146 1.14 -2.66 -1.23
N GLY A 147 0.08 -3.24 -1.79
CA GLY A 147 -1.29 -2.89 -1.45
C GLY A 147 -1.84 -3.50 -0.16
N PRO A 148 -3.17 -3.37 0.07
CA PRO A 148 -3.85 -3.94 1.23
C PRO A 148 -3.59 -5.44 1.45
N CYS A 149 -3.40 -5.83 2.71
CA CYS A 149 -3.39 -7.22 3.16
C CYS A 149 -3.73 -7.28 4.66
N PRO A 150 -4.90 -6.78 5.09
CA PRO A 150 -5.24 -6.73 6.50
C PRO A 150 -5.34 -8.14 7.11
N PRO A 151 -5.07 -8.31 8.41
CA PRO A 151 -5.23 -9.60 9.07
C PRO A 151 -6.66 -10.14 8.94
N TRP A 152 -6.80 -11.42 8.61
CA TRP A 152 -8.14 -12.01 8.45
C TRP A 152 -8.89 -12.22 9.77
N ASN A 153 -8.18 -12.10 10.90
CA ASN A 153 -8.77 -12.15 12.24
C ASN A 153 -8.90 -10.77 12.90
N ASP A 154 -8.76 -9.67 12.15
CA ASP A 154 -9.04 -8.35 12.71
C ASP A 154 -10.55 -8.06 12.76
N SER A 155 -11.00 -7.49 13.87
CA SER A 155 -12.41 -7.15 14.10
C SER A 155 -12.82 -5.83 13.43
N ILE A 156 -11.87 -5.04 12.92
CA ILE A 156 -12.13 -3.75 12.26
C ILE A 156 -11.78 -3.78 10.77
N ILE A 157 -12.39 -2.85 10.03
CA ILE A 157 -12.04 -2.58 8.64
C ILE A 157 -10.87 -1.61 8.62
N HIS A 158 -9.86 -1.91 7.79
CA HIS A 158 -8.73 -1.03 7.56
C HIS A 158 -9.02 0.02 6.48
N HIS A 159 -8.52 1.23 6.67
CA HIS A 159 -8.65 2.36 5.76
C HIS A 159 -7.28 2.76 5.19
N TYR A 160 -7.17 2.67 3.87
CA TYR A 160 -5.96 3.02 3.14
C TYR A 160 -6.10 4.42 2.56
N THR A 161 -5.39 5.39 3.14
CA THR A 161 -5.47 6.79 2.75
C THR A 161 -4.41 7.10 1.69
N PHE A 162 -4.86 7.45 0.49
CA PHE A 162 -4.00 7.99 -0.57
C PHE A 162 -3.97 9.52 -0.46
N THR A 163 -2.78 10.14 -0.41
CA THR A 163 -2.58 11.60 -0.30
C THR A 163 -1.57 12.10 -1.31
#